data_AF-A0A0X1S0A8-F1
#
_entry.id   AF-A0A0X1S0A8-F1
#
_cell.length_a   1.000
_cell.length_b   1.000
_cell.length_c   1.000
_cell.angle_alpha   90.00
_cell.angle_beta   90.00
_cell.angle_gamma   90.00
#
_symmetry.space_group_name_H-M   'P 1'
#
loop_
_entity.id
_entity.type
_entity.pdbx_description
1 polymer ?
#
loop_
_entity_poly.entity_id
_entity_poly.type
_entity_poly.pdbx_seq_one_letter_code
_entity_poly.pdbx_strand_id
1 'polypeptide(L)'
;MEFVKTAFQTVIQRYVDEQVNIEDMGCETIEMEREAVDPQYVPSDVLVTLPNSFLVTCLNYTVTSGETYLFMGIWGDSVENMLFQVVLRENEVLEQTTKVT
;
A
#
# COMPACT_ATOMS: atom_id res chain seq x y z
N MET A 1 -1.26 -11.34 -7.24
CA MET A 1 -1.46 -9.97 -7.76
C MET A 1 -2.94 -9.58 -7.74
N GLU A 2 -3.84 -10.41 -8.29
CA GLU A 2 -5.29 -10.16 -8.25
C GLU A 2 -5.84 -9.97 -6.82
N PHE A 3 -5.42 -10.84 -5.87
CA PHE A 3 -5.76 -10.70 -4.44
C PHE A 3 -5.43 -9.30 -3.86
N VAL A 4 -4.25 -8.78 -4.19
CA VAL A 4 -3.77 -7.49 -3.67
C VAL A 4 -4.57 -6.33 -4.29
N LYS A 5 -4.90 -6.43 -5.58
CA LYS A 5 -5.80 -5.47 -6.24
C LYS A 5 -7.21 -5.49 -5.65
N THR A 6 -7.77 -6.67 -5.37
CA THR A 6 -9.10 -6.80 -4.73
C THR A 6 -9.12 -6.25 -3.30
N ALA A 7 -8.06 -6.52 -2.53
CA ALA A 7 -7.90 -5.94 -1.19
C ALA A 7 -7.82 -4.42 -1.27
N PHE A 8 -7.03 -3.87 -2.21
CA PHE A 8 -6.95 -2.42 -2.41
C PHE A 8 -8.28 -1.82 -2.86
N GLN A 9 -8.99 -2.45 -3.81
CA GLN A 9 -10.32 -1.99 -4.22
C GLN A 9 -11.26 -1.87 -3.02
N THR A 10 -11.25 -2.87 -2.12
CA THR A 10 -12.09 -2.86 -0.91
C THR A 10 -11.72 -1.71 0.04
N VAL A 11 -10.44 -1.39 0.16
CA VAL A 11 -9.96 -0.28 0.99
C VAL A 11 -10.32 1.07 0.35
N ILE A 12 -10.00 1.25 -0.94
CA ILE A 12 -10.15 2.54 -1.61
C ILE A 12 -11.60 2.95 -1.77
N GLN A 13 -12.51 1.98 -1.94
CA GLN A 13 -13.95 2.21 -2.05
C GLN A 13 -14.59 2.76 -0.77
N ARG A 14 -13.83 2.85 0.33
CA ARG A 14 -14.23 3.58 1.56
C ARG A 14 -13.98 5.09 1.45
N TYR A 15 -13.11 5.52 0.54
CA TYR A 15 -12.62 6.89 0.40
C TYR A 15 -13.06 7.57 -0.90
N VAL A 16 -13.61 6.81 -1.85
CA VAL A 16 -14.08 7.31 -3.14
C VAL A 16 -15.56 7.00 -3.32
N ASP A 17 -16.32 8.00 -3.77
CA ASP A 17 -17.77 7.90 -3.99
C ASP A 17 -18.13 7.41 -5.40
N GLU A 18 -17.14 6.92 -6.17
CA GLU A 18 -17.32 6.37 -7.51
C GLU A 18 -17.07 4.85 -7.55
N GLN A 19 -17.59 4.20 -8.60
CA GLN A 19 -17.33 2.79 -8.82
C GLN A 19 -15.88 2.61 -9.27
N VAL A 20 -15.11 1.87 -8.48
CA VAL A 20 -13.70 1.58 -8.79
C VAL A 20 -13.61 0.28 -9.58
N ASN A 21 -13.01 0.32 -10.77
CA ASN A 21 -12.69 -0.87 -11.56
C ASN A 21 -11.22 -1.27 -11.34
N ILE A 22 -10.99 -2.57 -11.08
CA ILE A 22 -9.66 -3.16 -10.86
C ILE A 22 -8.73 -2.95 -12.08
N GLU A 23 -9.32 -2.89 -13.28
CA GLU A 23 -8.57 -2.71 -14.53
C GLU A 23 -7.94 -1.33 -14.64
N ASP A 24 -8.52 -0.32 -13.99
CA ASP A 24 -8.03 1.06 -13.99
C ASP A 24 -6.92 1.30 -12.96
N MET A 25 -6.60 0.29 -12.14
CA MET A 25 -5.56 0.38 -11.11
C MET A 25 -4.19 -0.01 -11.65
N GLY A 26 -3.23 0.91 -11.51
CA GLY A 26 -1.81 0.57 -11.58
C GLY A 26 -1.42 -0.28 -10.38
N CYS A 27 -0.60 -1.30 -10.61
CA CYS A 27 -0.08 -2.18 -9.54
C CYS A 27 1.32 -2.62 -9.90
N GLU A 28 2.25 -2.39 -8.99
CA GLU A 28 3.63 -2.83 -9.11
C GLU A 28 4.08 -3.45 -7.79
N THR A 29 4.79 -4.58 -7.88
CA THR A 29 5.42 -5.21 -6.72
C THR A 29 6.91 -5.29 -6.97
N ILE A 30 7.70 -4.79 -6.03
CA ILE A 30 9.16 -4.84 -6.06
C ILE A 30 9.70 -5.45 -4.76
N GLU A 31 10.86 -6.08 -4.84
CA GLU A 31 11.65 -6.39 -3.65
C GLU A 31 12.43 -5.12 -3.26
N MET A 32 12.44 -4.79 -1.96
CA MET A 32 13.08 -3.61 -1.42
C MET A 32 13.89 -3.97 -0.18
N GLU A 33 15.08 -3.37 -0.08
CA GLU A 33 15.91 -3.42 1.12
C GLU A 33 15.41 -2.40 2.15
N ARG A 34 15.44 -2.77 3.43
CA ARG A 34 15.00 -1.90 4.54
C ARG A 34 15.65 -0.52 4.54
N GLU A 35 16.91 -0.43 4.12
CA GLU A 35 17.67 0.83 4.07
C GLU A 35 17.18 1.80 2.99
N ALA A 36 16.43 1.32 1.99
CA ALA A 36 15.89 2.12 0.90
C ALA A 36 14.52 2.73 1.22
N VAL A 37 13.93 2.41 2.38
CA VAL A 37 12.61 2.89 2.79
C VAL A 37 12.68 4.33 3.27
N ASP A 38 11.76 5.15 2.78
CA ASP A 38 11.58 6.50 3.29
C ASP A 38 10.83 6.47 4.64
N PRO A 39 11.46 6.93 5.73
CA PRO A 39 10.84 6.95 7.06
C PRO A 39 9.63 7.91 7.16
N GLN A 40 9.39 8.77 6.17
CA GLN A 40 8.18 9.59 6.11
C GLN A 40 6.90 8.74 6.00
N TYR A 41 6.97 7.62 5.28
CA TYR A 41 5.80 6.78 4.98
C TYR A 41 5.75 5.50 5.83
N VAL A 42 6.89 5.09 6.38
CA VAL A 42 7.00 3.93 7.26
C VAL A 42 7.57 4.37 8.61
N PRO A 43 6.78 4.32 9.68
CA PRO A 43 7.24 4.68 11.02
C PRO A 43 8.50 3.90 11.45
N SER A 44 9.39 4.55 12.20
CA SER A 44 10.69 3.96 12.56
C SER A 44 10.56 2.70 13.44
N ASP A 45 9.53 2.62 14.27
CA ASP A 45 9.18 1.44 15.07
C ASP A 45 8.70 0.25 14.22
N VAL A 46 8.08 0.52 13.06
CA VAL A 46 7.76 -0.51 12.05
C VAL A 46 9.02 -0.89 11.30
N LEU A 47 9.83 0.09 10.88
CA LEU A 47 11.03 -0.16 10.08
C LEU A 47 11.99 -1.14 10.76
N VAL A 48 12.17 -1.05 12.08
CA VAL A 48 13.06 -1.96 12.83
C VAL A 48 12.54 -3.40 12.92
N THR A 49 11.24 -3.63 12.74
CA THR A 49 10.64 -4.98 12.75
C THR A 49 10.61 -5.62 11.37
N LEU A 50 10.81 -4.83 10.30
CA LEU A 50 10.89 -5.35 8.95
C LEU A 50 12.15 -6.22 8.77
N PRO A 51 12.05 -7.30 7.97
CA PRO A 51 13.21 -8.07 7.53
C PRO A 51 14.16 -7.21 6.70
N ASN A 52 15.37 -7.71 6.42
CA ASN A 52 16.36 -6.98 5.63
C ASN A 52 15.84 -6.71 4.21
N SER A 53 15.24 -7.71 3.56
CA SER A 53 14.50 -7.55 2.30
C SER A 53 13.04 -7.98 2.46
N PHE A 54 12.14 -7.30 1.77
CA PHE A 54 10.70 -7.53 1.77
C PHE A 54 10.08 -7.14 0.43
N LEU A 55 8.83 -7.55 0.22
CA LEU A 55 8.07 -7.14 -0.94
C LEU A 55 7.30 -5.86 -0.63
N VAL A 56 7.37 -4.88 -1.53
CA VAL A 56 6.55 -3.67 -1.50
C VAL A 56 5.63 -3.72 -2.70
N THR A 57 4.32 -3.66 -2.45
CA THR A 57 3.33 -3.50 -3.52
C THR A 57 2.73 -2.11 -3.45
N CYS A 58 2.85 -1.37 -4.54
CA CYS A 58 2.24 -0.06 -4.73
C CYS A 58 1.06 -0.19 -5.69
N LEU A 59 -0.08 0.38 -5.32
CA LEU A 59 -1.21 0.57 -6.21
C LEU A 59 -1.61 2.03 -6.23
N ASN A 60 -1.97 2.52 -7.40
CA ASN A 60 -2.48 3.86 -7.55
C ASN A 60 -3.81 3.84 -8.30
N TYR A 61 -4.69 4.76 -7.91
CA TYR A 61 -5.97 4.99 -8.55
C TYR A 61 -6.24 6.49 -8.60
N THR A 62 -6.60 7.00 -9.77
CA THR A 62 -6.96 8.41 -9.96
C THR A 62 -8.45 8.48 -10.26
N VAL A 63 -9.19 9.18 -9.40
CA VAL A 63 -10.64 9.35 -9.57
C VAL A 63 -10.95 10.35 -10.68
N THR A 64 -12.21 10.40 -11.10
CA THR A 64 -12.66 11.32 -12.15
C THR A 64 -12.43 12.81 -11.82
N SER A 65 -12.43 13.18 -10.52
CA SER A 65 -12.11 14.55 -10.07
C SER A 65 -10.64 14.93 -10.26
N GLY A 66 -9.77 13.97 -10.59
CA GLY A 66 -8.33 14.12 -10.72
C GLY A 66 -7.53 13.78 -9.46
N GLU A 67 -8.22 13.49 -8.35
CA GLU A 67 -7.55 13.13 -7.10
C GLU A 67 -6.92 11.74 -7.20
N THR A 68 -5.70 11.61 -6.71
CA THR A 68 -4.93 10.37 -6.75
C THR A 68 -4.81 9.78 -5.37
N TYR A 69 -5.10 8.49 -5.31
CA TYR A 69 -4.96 7.67 -4.14
C TYR A 69 -3.90 6.62 -4.37
N LEU A 70 -3.08 6.40 -3.35
CA LEU A 70 -2.00 5.43 -3.38
C LEU A 70 -2.13 4.49 -2.20
N PHE A 71 -1.99 3.20 -2.47
CA PHE A 71 -1.83 2.18 -1.44
C PHE A 71 -0.44 1.59 -1.56
N MET A 72 0.24 1.50 -0.43
CA MET A 72 1.49 0.80 -0.31
C MET A 72 1.34 -0.27 0.74
N GLY A 73 1.54 -1.53 0.35
CA GLY A 73 1.60 -2.68 1.24
C GLY A 73 3.02 -3.22 1.31
N ILE A 74 3.53 -3.41 2.53
CA ILE A 74 4.78 -4.10 2.82
C ILE A 74 4.43 -5.52 3.29
N TRP A 75 5.03 -6.50 2.66
CA TRP A 75 4.78 -7.91 2.87
C TRP A 75 6.08 -8.61 3.23
N GLY A 76 6.01 -9.67 4.04
CA GLY A 76 7.15 -10.52 4.32
C GLY A 76 7.60 -11.34 3.10
N ASP A 77 7.89 -12.61 3.33
CA ASP A 77 8.25 -13.60 2.30
C ASP A 77 7.11 -13.93 1.32
N SER A 78 5.87 -13.55 1.65
CA SER A 78 4.70 -13.73 0.79
C SER A 78 3.67 -12.61 0.98
N VAL A 79 2.84 -12.39 -0.04
CA VAL A 79 1.73 -11.41 -0.03
C VAL A 79 0.57 -11.80 0.90
N GLU A 80 0.63 -12.93 1.59
CA GLU A 80 -0.32 -13.29 2.65
C GLU A 80 0.13 -12.77 4.02
N ASN A 81 1.42 -12.43 4.13
CA ASN A 81 2.04 -11.94 5.34
C ASN A 81 2.24 -10.41 5.28
N MET A 82 1.13 -9.67 5.27
CA MET A 82 1.17 -8.21 5.33
C MET A 82 1.73 -7.76 6.69
N LEU A 83 2.81 -6.98 6.65
CA LEU A 83 3.48 -6.41 7.81
C LEU A 83 2.99 -4.99 8.10
N PHE A 84 2.82 -4.22 7.03
CA PHE A 84 2.43 -2.82 7.09
C PHE A 84 1.65 -2.43 5.84
N GLN A 85 0.69 -1.52 5.99
CA GLN A 85 0.08 -0.83 4.87
C GLN A 85 -0.12 0.65 5.18
N VAL A 86 -0.07 1.46 4.13
CA VAL A 86 -0.42 2.88 4.17
C VAL A 86 -1.27 3.25 2.96
N VAL A 87 -2.29 4.06 3.21
CA VAL A 87 -3.14 4.68 2.18
C VAL A 87 -2.87 6.18 2.17
N LEU A 88 -2.62 6.73 0.99
CA LEU A 88 -2.38 8.14 0.76
C LEU A 88 -3.46 8.72 -0.17
N ARG A 89 -3.81 9.99 0.04
CA ARG A 89 -4.53 10.85 -0.92
C ARG A 89 -3.68 12.06 -1.18
N GLU A 90 -3.29 12.32 -2.43
CA GLU A 90 -2.43 13.46 -2.78
C GLU A 90 -1.15 13.57 -1.91
N ASN A 91 -0.58 12.42 -1.53
CA ASN A 91 0.55 12.26 -0.59
C ASN A 91 0.26 12.49 0.90
N GLU A 92 -0.98 12.81 1.28
CA GLU A 92 -1.41 12.86 2.67
C GLU A 92 -1.83 11.47 3.16
N VAL A 93 -1.35 11.08 4.35
CA VAL A 93 -1.69 9.79 4.98
C VAL A 93 -3.15 9.80 5.43
N LEU A 94 -3.95 8.90 4.86
CA LEU A 94 -5.34 8.66 5.25
C LEU A 94 -5.47 7.54 6.29
N GLU A 95 -4.71 6.46 6.10
CA GLU A 95 -4.74 5.28 6.96
C GLU A 95 -3.35 4.64 7.02
N GLN A 96 -2.95 4.20 8.21
CA GLN A 96 -1.80 3.32 8.42
C GLN A 96 -2.25 2.14 9.27
N THR A 97 -1.90 0.93 8.84
CA THR A 97 -2.17 -0.28 9.59
C THR A 97 -0.89 -1.10 9.70
N THR A 98 -0.44 -1.35 10.92
CA THR A 98 0.65 -2.27 11.23
C THR A 98 0.06 -3.57 11.74
N LYS A 99 0.44 -4.69 11.14
CA LYS A 99 0.06 -5.99 11.69
C LYS A 99 1.07 -6.36 12.76
N VAL A 100 0.65 -6.28 14.02
CA VAL A 100 1.45 -6.79 15.14
C VAL A 100 1.38 -8.32 15.08
N THR A 101 2.44 -8.95 14.60
CA THR A 101 2.69 -10.38 14.74
C THR A 101 3.23 -10.71 16.12
#